data_AF-A0AAN7Z8Z9-F1
#
_entry.id   AF-A0AAN7Z8Z9-F1
#
_cell.length_a   1.000
_cell.length_b   1.000
_cell.length_c   1.000
_cell.angle_alpha   90.00
_cell.angle_beta   90.00
_cell.angle_gamma   90.00
#
_symmetry.space_group_name_H-M   'P 1'
#
loop_
_entity.id
_entity.type
_entity.pdbx_description
1 polymer ?
#
loop_
_entity_poly.entity_id
_entity_poly.type
_entity_poly.pdbx_seq_one_letter_code
_entity_poly.pdbx_strand_id
1 'polypeptide(L)'
;MGPEASSEYFNIASGAIQSANSSAYLTVGKDSTSYKTLTLSAGTAAAPGWALEGDTIITSTSSAWGRQLNFLVCKIGNGDYWQVYLQTGSEAPSGKTCSNYQSLHLPCLC
;
A
#
# COMPACT_ATOMS: atom_id res chain seq x y z
N MET A 1 5.73 -6.24 -2.84
CA MET A 1 5.40 -6.54 -4.25
C MET A 1 6.47 -7.43 -4.83
N GLY A 2 6.07 -8.35 -5.70
CA GLY A 2 6.95 -9.36 -6.31
C GLY A 2 6.36 -9.84 -7.63
N PRO A 3 6.80 -11.01 -8.14
CA PRO A 3 6.36 -11.54 -9.42
C PRO A 3 4.84 -11.75 -9.50
N GLU A 4 4.24 -11.41 -10.65
CA GLU A 4 2.80 -11.57 -10.91
C GLU A 4 2.36 -13.04 -10.87
N ALA A 5 3.20 -13.96 -11.35
CA ALA A 5 2.89 -15.39 -11.40
C ALA A 5 2.66 -16.03 -10.01
N SER A 6 3.17 -15.40 -8.95
CA SER A 6 2.95 -15.79 -7.56
C SER A 6 2.18 -14.71 -6.79
N SER A 7 1.47 -13.83 -7.51
CA SER A 7 0.71 -12.75 -6.90
C SER A 7 -0.47 -13.27 -6.12
N GLU A 8 -0.91 -12.45 -5.18
CA GLU A 8 -2.13 -12.66 -4.43
C GLU A 8 -3.25 -11.77 -4.97
N TYR A 9 -4.47 -12.27 -4.89
CA TYR A 9 -5.68 -11.50 -5.20
C TYR A 9 -6.20 -10.77 -3.97
N PHE A 10 -6.74 -9.57 -4.19
CA PHE A 10 -7.33 -8.74 -3.15
C PHE A 10 -8.75 -8.32 -3.52
N ASN A 11 -9.66 -8.42 -2.56
CA ASN A 11 -11.00 -7.86 -2.64
C ASN A 11 -10.95 -6.39 -2.20
N ILE A 12 -11.41 -5.49 -3.05
CA ILE A 12 -11.41 -4.04 -2.78
C ILE A 12 -12.86 -3.58 -2.69
N ALA A 13 -13.31 -3.23 -1.49
CA ALA A 13 -14.67 -2.79 -1.24
C ALA A 13 -14.76 -1.97 0.05
N SER A 14 -15.71 -1.04 0.09
CA SER A 14 -16.13 -0.33 1.30
C SER A 14 -14.98 0.25 2.14
N GLY A 15 -13.99 0.85 1.49
CA GLY A 15 -12.86 1.48 2.19
C GLY A 15 -11.69 0.55 2.52
N ALA A 16 -11.74 -0.72 2.09
CA ALA A 16 -10.82 -1.77 2.50
C ALA A 16 -10.21 -2.51 1.31
N ILE A 17 -8.98 -3.00 1.51
CA ILE A 17 -8.28 -3.92 0.61
C ILE A 17 -8.03 -5.19 1.43
N GLN A 18 -8.66 -6.29 1.06
CA GLN A 18 -8.65 -7.54 1.81
C GLN A 18 -8.01 -8.66 0.99
N SER A 19 -7.04 -9.36 1.57
CA SER A 19 -6.45 -10.56 0.99
C SER A 19 -7.52 -11.63 0.74
N ALA A 20 -7.54 -12.17 -0.47
CA ALA A 20 -8.41 -13.29 -0.82
C ALA A 20 -7.94 -14.61 -0.20
N ASN A 21 -6.64 -14.76 0.10
CA ASN A 21 -6.10 -16.01 0.65
C ASN A 21 -6.25 -16.11 2.18
N SER A 22 -6.05 -15.01 2.90
CA SER A 22 -6.00 -15.01 4.37
C SER A 22 -7.11 -14.20 5.03
N SER A 23 -7.95 -13.50 4.26
CA SER A 23 -8.96 -12.55 4.76
C SER A 23 -8.38 -11.39 5.60
N ALA A 24 -7.06 -11.23 5.63
CA ALA A 24 -6.40 -10.12 6.31
C ALA A 24 -6.58 -8.83 5.51
N TYR A 25 -6.59 -7.70 6.21
CA TYR A 25 -6.74 -6.39 5.59
C TYR A 25 -5.38 -5.69 5.48
N LEU A 26 -5.17 -5.01 4.35
CA LEU A 26 -4.04 -4.10 4.19
C LEU A 26 -4.27 -2.88 5.08
N THR A 27 -3.40 -2.71 6.08
CA THR A 27 -3.45 -1.63 7.07
C THR A 27 -2.22 -0.76 6.99
N VAL A 28 -2.36 0.46 7.52
CA VAL A 28 -1.30 1.47 7.55
C VAL A 28 -0.82 1.65 9.00
N GLY A 29 0.49 1.58 9.18
CA GLY A 29 1.16 1.74 10.46
C GLY A 29 1.08 3.15 11.04
N LYS A 30 1.32 3.26 12.35
CA LYS A 30 1.38 4.52 13.10
C LYS A 30 2.81 5.05 13.19
N ASP A 31 3.62 4.83 12.16
CA ASP A 31 5.02 5.26 12.12
C ASP A 31 5.11 6.79 12.25
N SER A 32 6.12 7.29 12.96
CA SER A 32 6.39 8.73 13.08
C SER A 32 6.96 9.33 11.79
N THR A 33 7.62 8.53 10.97
CA THR A 33 8.22 8.90 9.69
C THR A 33 7.18 9.13 8.61
N SER A 34 7.52 9.86 7.55
CA SER A 34 6.60 10.13 6.44
C SER A 34 6.43 8.98 5.45
N TYR A 35 7.02 7.82 5.73
CA TYR A 35 6.78 6.54 5.03
C TYR A 35 6.10 5.59 6.02
N LYS A 36 4.81 5.34 5.84
CA LYS A 36 4.03 4.50 6.75
C LYS A 36 4.10 3.04 6.32
N THR A 37 4.39 2.17 7.27
CA THR A 37 4.48 0.73 7.04
C THR A 37 3.13 0.19 6.60
N LEU A 38 3.13 -0.64 5.55
CA LEU A 38 1.94 -1.37 5.11
C LEU A 38 2.02 -2.82 5.59
N THR A 39 0.97 -3.30 6.24
CA THR A 39 0.92 -4.66 6.79
C THR A 39 -0.40 -5.35 6.48
N LEU A 40 -0.38 -6.67 6.34
CA LEU A 40 -1.59 -7.48 6.35
C LEU A 40 -1.87 -7.92 7.79
N SER A 41 -3.00 -7.51 8.34
CA SER A 41 -3.41 -7.83 9.71
C SER A 41 -4.81 -8.43 9.77
N ALA A 42 -4.99 -9.42 10.65
CA ALA A 42 -6.30 -10.03 10.90
C ALA A 42 -7.23 -9.05 11.65
N GLY A 43 -8.54 -9.08 11.32
CA GLY A 43 -9.59 -8.31 11.99
C GLY A 43 -10.10 -7.10 11.21
N THR A 44 -11.16 -6.46 11.70
CA THR A 44 -11.82 -5.29 11.11
C THR A 44 -11.07 -3.98 11.35
N ALA A 45 -9.74 -4.04 11.57
CA ALA A 45 -8.90 -2.89 11.88
C ALA A 45 -9.35 -1.72 11.02
N ALA A 46 -9.97 -0.73 11.67
CA ALA A 46 -10.84 0.27 11.05
C ALA A 46 -10.30 0.60 9.66
N ALA A 47 -11.09 0.26 8.64
CA ALA A 47 -10.70 0.36 7.25
C ALA A 47 -9.87 1.64 7.09
N PRO A 48 -8.58 1.56 6.71
CA PRO A 48 -7.66 2.71 6.79
C PRO A 48 -8.07 3.86 5.85
N GLY A 49 -9.24 3.73 5.22
CA GLY A 49 -9.81 4.64 4.25
C GLY A 49 -9.16 4.39 2.91
N TRP A 50 -9.01 3.15 2.45
CA TRP A 50 -8.59 2.95 1.05
C TRP A 50 -9.70 3.43 0.11
N ALA A 51 -9.33 4.01 -1.01
CA ALA A 51 -10.25 4.42 -2.06
C ALA A 51 -9.60 4.21 -3.43
N LEU A 52 -10.41 4.38 -4.47
CA LEU A 52 -9.96 4.34 -5.85
C LEU A 52 -10.22 5.70 -6.50
N GLU A 53 -9.22 6.17 -7.24
CA GLU A 53 -9.35 7.28 -8.18
C GLU A 53 -9.10 6.72 -9.58
N GLY A 54 -10.18 6.37 -10.28
CA GLY A 54 -10.07 5.49 -11.45
C GLY A 54 -9.58 4.11 -11.03
N ASP A 55 -8.45 3.67 -11.58
CA ASP A 55 -7.75 2.43 -11.21
C ASP A 55 -6.66 2.65 -10.14
N THR A 56 -6.43 3.89 -9.72
CA THR A 56 -5.34 4.23 -8.80
C THR A 56 -5.79 3.98 -7.36
N ILE A 57 -5.01 3.19 -6.63
CA ILE A 57 -5.19 2.99 -5.18
C ILE A 57 -4.73 4.24 -4.45
N ILE A 58 -5.61 4.80 -3.63
CA ILE A 58 -5.35 5.98 -2.80
C ILE A 58 -5.85 5.76 -1.38
N THR A 59 -5.47 6.62 -0.44
CA THR A 59 -6.27 6.83 0.78
C THR A 59 -7.34 7.88 0.54
N SER A 60 -8.47 7.77 1.23
CA SER A 60 -9.62 8.65 1.16
C SER A 60 -9.35 9.95 1.91
N THR A 61 -10.08 11.00 1.55
CA THR A 61 -10.04 12.30 2.25
C THR A 61 -10.40 12.19 3.73
N SER A 62 -11.21 11.20 4.11
CA SER A 62 -11.62 10.93 5.48
C SER A 62 -10.65 10.02 6.26
N SER A 63 -9.60 9.49 5.62
CA SER A 63 -8.60 8.67 6.30
C SER A 63 -7.79 9.50 7.30
N ALA A 64 -7.15 8.83 8.27
CA ALA A 64 -6.26 9.47 9.23
C ALA A 64 -5.05 10.17 8.58
N TRP A 65 -4.77 9.88 7.31
CA TRP A 65 -3.66 10.45 6.53
C TRP A 65 -4.15 11.42 5.44
N GLY A 66 -5.46 11.69 5.35
CA GLY A 66 -6.05 12.45 4.24
C GLY A 66 -5.91 11.74 2.90
N ARG A 67 -6.14 12.46 1.78
CA ARG A 67 -5.97 11.87 0.44
C ARG A 67 -4.50 11.76 0.08
N GLN A 68 -3.98 10.53 0.02
CA GLN A 68 -2.63 10.22 -0.44
C GLN A 68 -2.70 9.34 -1.68
N LEU A 69 -1.96 9.72 -2.73
CA LEU A 69 -1.84 8.95 -3.98
C LEU A 69 -0.44 8.37 -4.20
N ASN A 70 0.50 8.72 -3.32
CA ASN A 70 1.90 8.41 -3.48
C ASN A 70 2.32 7.30 -2.53
N PHE A 71 3.23 6.46 -3.02
CA PHE A 71 3.87 5.40 -2.30
C PHE A 71 5.38 5.51 -2.46
N LEU A 72 6.08 5.09 -1.41
CA LEU A 72 7.52 4.87 -1.45
C LEU A 72 7.74 3.37 -1.68
N VAL A 73 8.57 3.04 -2.67
CA VAL A 73 8.98 1.65 -2.93
C VAL A 73 10.47 1.50 -2.70
N CYS A 74 10.88 0.48 -1.96
CA CYS A 74 12.28 0.20 -1.64
C CYS A 74 12.65 -1.22 -2.06
N LYS A 75 13.80 -1.40 -2.69
CA LYS A 75 14.26 -2.72 -3.13
C LYS A 75 14.58 -3.61 -1.93
N ILE A 76 14.15 -4.87 -1.97
CA ILE A 76 14.47 -5.88 -0.96
C ILE A 76 15.58 -6.79 -1.51
N GLY A 77 16.79 -6.62 -0.99
CA GLY A 77 17.95 -7.40 -1.40
C GLY A 77 18.26 -7.27 -2.89
N ASN A 78 18.74 -8.35 -3.51
CA ASN A 78 19.14 -8.35 -4.91
C ASN A 78 18.07 -8.88 -5.87
N GLY A 79 16.92 -9.34 -5.36
CA GLY A 79 15.84 -9.92 -6.17
C GLY A 79 14.82 -8.89 -6.68
N ASP A 80 13.71 -9.40 -7.21
CA ASP A 80 12.62 -8.59 -7.82
C ASP A 80 11.50 -8.25 -6.84
N TYR A 81 11.84 -8.16 -5.55
CA TYR A 81 10.90 -7.80 -4.50
C TYR A 81 11.09 -6.37 -4.04
N TRP A 82 9.95 -5.70 -3.83
CA TRP A 82 9.89 -4.31 -3.40
C TRP A 82 9.03 -4.21 -2.15
N GLN A 83 9.58 -3.55 -1.12
CA GLN A 83 8.82 -3.12 0.05
C GLN A 83 8.08 -1.85 -0.32
N VAL A 84 6.79 -1.79 0.02
CA VAL A 84 5.93 -0.64 -0.26
C VAL A 84 5.53 0.02 1.06
N TYR A 85 5.49 1.35 1.05
CA TYR A 85 5.05 2.19 2.15
C TYR A 85 4.05 3.23 1.63
N LEU A 86 3.07 3.60 2.44
CA LEU A 86 2.25 4.79 2.14
C LEU A 86 3.10 6.04 2.35
N GLN A 87 3.14 6.92 1.36
CA GLN A 87 3.95 8.12 1.43
C GLN A 87 3.12 9.33 1.86
N THR A 88 3.49 9.96 2.98
CA THR A 88 2.88 11.21 3.48
C THR A 88 3.85 12.40 3.49
N GLY A 89 5.05 12.21 2.93
CA GLY A 89 6.15 13.17 2.84
C GLY A 89 7.36 12.53 2.16
N SER A 90 8.53 13.16 2.14
CA SER A 90 9.67 12.73 1.31
C SER A 90 10.76 11.92 2.01
N GLU A 91 10.58 11.54 3.29
CA GLU A 91 11.53 10.68 3.99
C GLU A 91 11.61 9.28 3.37
N ALA A 92 12.80 8.68 3.41
CA ALA A 92 13.03 7.30 3.00
C ALA A 92 13.95 6.58 4.01
N PRO A 93 13.83 5.25 4.18
CA PRO A 93 14.71 4.49 5.04
C PRO A 93 16.20 4.63 4.65
N SER A 94 17.06 4.95 5.61
CA SER A 94 18.50 5.05 5.37
C SER A 94 19.10 3.71 4.95
N GLY A 95 20.06 3.75 4.02
CA GLY A 95 20.74 2.56 3.51
C GLY A 95 19.88 1.65 2.59
N LYS A 96 18.71 2.13 2.14
CA LYS A 96 17.86 1.45 1.16
C LYS A 96 17.86 2.20 -0.17
N THR A 97 17.78 1.44 -1.27
CA THR A 97 17.50 2.00 -2.59
C THR A 97 15.99 2.10 -2.76
N CYS A 98 15.47 3.33 -2.78
CA CYS A 98 14.04 3.58 -2.86
C CYS A 98 13.68 4.58 -3.96
N SER A 99 12.45 4.51 -4.43
CA SER A 99 11.84 5.46 -5.36
C SER A 99 10.59 6.08 -4.72
N ASN A 100 10.56 7.42 -4.69
CA ASN A 100 9.43 8.20 -4.18
C ASN A 100 8.34 8.38 -5.25
N TYR A 101 7.16 8.82 -4.81
CA TYR A 101 6.05 9.27 -5.68
C TYR A 101 5.59 8.23 -6.69
N GLN A 102 5.57 6.97 -6.27
CA GLN A 102 5.00 5.90 -7.07
C GLN A 102 3.50 5.83 -6.85
N SER A 103 2.74 5.55 -7.89
CA SER A 103 1.32 5.21 -7.81
C SER A 103 1.15 3.70 -7.90
N LEU A 104 0.12 3.18 -7.24
CA LEU A 104 -0.29 1.78 -7.37
C LEU A 104 -1.60 1.75 -8.15
N HIS A 105 -1.62 0.99 -9.22
CA HIS A 105 -2.79 0.84 -10.08
C HIS A 105 -3.31 -0.59 -9.99
N LEU A 106 -4.62 -0.73 -10.06
CA LEU A 106 -5.23 -2.01 -10.38
C LEU A 106 -4.79 -2.40 -11.80
N PRO A 107 -4.46 -3.67 -12.06
CA PRO A 107 -4.27 -4.11 -13.44
C PRO A 107 -5.53 -3.74 -14.23
N CYS A 108 -5.36 -3.18 -15.42
CA CYS A 108 -6.48 -2.71 -16.25
C CYS A 108 -7.61 -3.75 -16.23
N LEU A 109 -8.82 -3.30 -15.90
CA LEU A 109 -10.04 -4.08 -16.05
C LEU A 109 -10.19 -4.39 -17.55
N CYS A 110 -9.72 -5.57 -17.96
CA CYS A 110 -9.94 -6.10 -19.30
C CYS A 110 -11.44 -6.38 -19.53
#